data_AF-A0A2K8VC34-F1
#
_entry.id   AF-A0A2K8VC34-F1
#
_cell.length_a   1.000
_cell.length_b   1.000
_cell.length_c   1.000
_cell.angle_alpha   90.00
_cell.angle_beta   90.00
_cell.angle_gamma   90.00
#
_symmetry.space_group_name_H-M   'P 1'
#
loop_
_entity.id
_entity.type
_entity.pdbx_description
1 polymer ?
#
loop_
_entity_poly.entity_id
_entity_poly.type
_entity_poly.pdbx_seq_one_letter_code
_entity_poly.pdbx_strand_id
1 'polypeptide(L)'
;MRIGNIIFSIYILIAFYSCQKEVAGKTVLHQNFDDNTLDMNIWSYDLGNGCPNLCGWGNNELQLYAKENISVKNGNLIIKASKTDSSYYSGKIHTKDKFEFKYGTVEVRAKLPKGHGLWPAIWMLGNDIDENDWPNCGEIDIMEHVGKEPHNIFASLHNASSFGNTINSKKVEIKNIQDDFHVYKMEWTENHIQFFVDNNRIYKYSPENKNEKNWPYKKPFYLILNLAIGGNFGGPEVDNNIFPQEFIIDYIKVEEF
;
A
#
# COMPACT_ATOMS: atom_id res chain seq x y z
N MET A 1 -72.41 33.59 -6.82
CA MET A 1 -71.12 33.90 -7.48
C MET A 1 -70.05 34.05 -6.39
N ARG A 2 -69.25 33.00 -6.15
CA ARG A 2 -68.05 33.06 -5.30
C ARG A 2 -66.96 32.32 -6.06
N ILE A 3 -65.97 33.07 -6.53
CA ILE A 3 -64.80 32.57 -7.26
C ILE A 3 -63.75 32.26 -6.18
N GLY A 4 -63.39 30.99 -6.04
CA GLY A 4 -62.32 30.55 -5.15
C GLY A 4 -60.96 30.70 -5.84
N ASN A 5 -60.06 31.47 -5.24
CA ASN A 5 -58.69 31.63 -5.71
C ASN A 5 -57.87 30.37 -5.36
N ILE A 6 -57.29 29.73 -6.38
CA ILE A 6 -56.30 28.68 -6.23
C ILE A 6 -54.93 29.36 -6.23
N ILE A 7 -54.20 29.27 -5.12
CA ILE A 7 -52.81 29.69 -5.02
C ILE A 7 -51.93 28.47 -5.31
N PHE A 8 -51.19 28.52 -6.42
CA PHE A 8 -50.17 27.52 -6.77
C PHE A 8 -48.84 27.99 -6.18
N SER A 9 -48.37 27.37 -5.10
CA SER A 9 -47.03 27.60 -4.56
C SER A 9 -46.01 26.74 -5.31
N ILE A 10 -45.19 27.37 -6.14
CA ILE A 10 -44.04 26.74 -6.81
C ILE A 10 -42.87 26.72 -5.80
N TYR A 11 -42.48 25.52 -5.35
CA TYR A 11 -41.23 25.33 -4.62
C TYR A 11 -40.08 25.16 -5.62
N ILE A 12 -39.21 26.16 -5.70
CA ILE A 12 -37.94 26.07 -6.43
C ILE A 12 -36.95 25.33 -5.53
N LEU A 13 -36.64 24.08 -5.87
CA LEU A 13 -35.54 23.32 -5.26
C LEU A 13 -34.21 23.88 -5.81
N ILE A 14 -33.48 24.64 -5.00
CA ILE A 14 -32.11 25.05 -5.33
C ILE A 14 -31.18 23.92 -4.89
N ALA A 15 -30.71 23.12 -5.86
CA ALA A 15 -29.66 22.13 -5.62
C ALA A 15 -28.33 22.86 -5.44
N PHE A 16 -27.82 22.92 -4.21
CA PHE A 16 -26.46 23.34 -3.93
C PHE A 16 -25.49 22.24 -4.37
N TYR A 17 -24.96 22.36 -5.58
CA TYR A 17 -23.75 21.62 -5.95
C TYR A 17 -22.57 22.22 -5.21
N SER A 18 -22.16 21.58 -4.11
CA SER A 18 -20.87 21.82 -3.49
C SER A 18 -19.79 21.30 -4.43
N CYS A 19 -19.23 22.19 -5.24
CA CYS A 19 -17.98 21.91 -5.96
C CYS A 19 -16.85 21.93 -4.94
N GLN A 20 -16.51 20.76 -4.38
CA GLN A 20 -15.23 20.59 -3.70
C GLN A 20 -14.16 20.67 -4.80
N LYS A 21 -13.44 21.80 -4.86
CA LYS A 21 -12.19 21.87 -5.61
C LYS A 21 -11.22 20.89 -4.96
N GLU A 22 -10.94 19.80 -5.65
CA GLU A 22 -9.79 18.96 -5.38
C GLU A 22 -8.55 19.87 -5.51
N VAL A 23 -7.79 20.04 -4.43
CA VAL A 23 -6.48 20.69 -4.51
C VAL A 23 -5.60 19.70 -5.25
N ALA A 24 -5.45 19.89 -6.57
CA ALA A 24 -4.60 19.02 -7.37
C ALA A 24 -3.15 19.19 -6.90
N GLY A 25 -2.58 18.15 -6.32
CA GLY A 25 -1.19 18.14 -5.87
C GLY A 25 -0.23 18.18 -7.07
N LYS A 26 1.02 18.58 -6.82
CA LYS A 26 2.07 18.51 -7.85
C LYS A 26 2.54 17.06 -7.95
N THR A 27 2.42 16.44 -9.13
CA THR A 27 3.02 15.12 -9.37
C THR A 27 4.55 15.21 -9.22
N VAL A 28 5.09 14.43 -8.29
CA VAL A 28 6.53 14.36 -7.99
C VAL A 28 7.14 13.02 -8.38
N LEU A 29 6.31 11.98 -8.53
CA LEU A 29 6.71 10.69 -9.10
C LEU A 29 5.57 10.15 -9.96
N HIS A 30 5.93 9.64 -11.13
CA HIS A 30 5.04 8.82 -11.95
C HIS A 30 5.86 7.68 -12.57
N GLN A 31 5.49 6.44 -12.25
CA GLN A 31 6.12 5.23 -12.76
C GLN A 31 5.07 4.45 -13.56
N ASN A 32 5.17 4.50 -14.89
CA ASN A 32 4.32 3.73 -15.82
C ASN A 32 5.01 2.45 -16.32
N PHE A 33 6.27 2.24 -15.93
CA PHE A 33 7.03 1.03 -16.28
C PHE A 33 7.12 0.74 -17.79
N ASP A 34 7.17 1.79 -18.61
CA ASP A 34 7.24 1.69 -20.08
C ASP A 34 8.63 1.27 -20.59
N ASP A 35 9.69 1.51 -19.81
CA ASP A 35 11.09 1.39 -20.25
C ASP A 35 11.67 -0.04 -20.22
N ASN A 36 10.83 -1.08 -20.12
CA ASN A 36 11.19 -2.52 -20.06
C ASN A 36 12.27 -2.91 -19.02
N THR A 37 12.69 -1.97 -18.18
CA THR A 37 13.70 -2.12 -17.13
C THR A 37 13.29 -1.29 -15.93
N LEU A 38 13.71 -1.71 -14.74
CA LEU A 38 13.47 -0.94 -13.51
C LEU A 38 14.41 0.27 -13.45
N ASP A 39 13.88 1.47 -13.21
CA ASP A 39 14.71 2.65 -13.05
C ASP A 39 15.47 2.61 -11.71
N MET A 40 16.75 2.28 -11.80
CA MET A 40 17.62 2.17 -10.63
C MET A 40 18.01 3.52 -10.00
N ASN A 41 17.66 4.65 -10.62
CA ASN A 41 17.78 5.96 -9.97
C ASN A 41 16.65 6.18 -8.95
N ILE A 42 15.56 5.41 -9.03
CA ILE A 42 14.41 5.48 -8.14
C ILE A 42 14.39 4.27 -7.20
N TRP A 43 14.68 3.08 -7.72
CA TRP A 43 14.52 1.82 -6.98
C TRP A 43 15.85 1.17 -6.59
N SER A 44 15.83 0.50 -5.44
CA SER A 44 16.87 -0.41 -4.95
C SER A 44 16.25 -1.77 -4.65
N TYR A 45 17.05 -2.84 -4.73
CA TYR A 45 16.63 -4.19 -4.38
C TYR A 45 17.00 -4.51 -2.93
N ASP A 46 16.06 -5.09 -2.18
CA ASP A 46 16.38 -5.87 -1.00
C ASP A 46 16.64 -7.32 -1.41
N LEU A 47 17.71 -7.93 -0.88
CA LEU A 47 18.15 -9.26 -1.28
C LEU A 47 18.22 -10.23 -0.10
N GLY A 48 18.03 -11.52 -0.38
CA GLY A 48 18.13 -12.59 0.60
C GLY A 48 16.94 -12.65 1.57
N ASN A 49 17.19 -13.17 2.76
CA ASN A 49 16.17 -13.42 3.79
C ASN A 49 16.33 -12.48 5.01
N GLY A 50 17.03 -11.36 4.88
CA GLY A 50 17.27 -10.40 5.95
C GLY A 50 18.38 -10.77 6.95
N CYS A 51 19.01 -11.94 6.82
CA CYS A 51 20.13 -12.32 7.70
C CYS A 51 21.40 -11.48 7.43
N PRO A 52 22.28 -11.28 8.44
CA PRO A 52 22.17 -11.80 9.81
C PRO A 52 21.31 -10.94 10.75
N ASN A 53 20.94 -9.73 10.34
CA ASN A 53 20.37 -8.73 11.25
C ASN A 53 18.87 -8.93 11.52
N LEU A 54 18.12 -9.39 10.51
CA LEU A 54 16.67 -9.52 10.54
C LEU A 54 16.24 -10.77 9.77
N CYS A 55 16.80 -11.92 10.13
CA CYS A 55 16.49 -13.21 9.50
C CYS A 55 14.98 -13.47 9.41
N GLY A 56 14.53 -13.98 8.26
CA GLY A 56 13.11 -14.17 7.96
C GLY A 56 12.34 -12.84 7.90
N TRP A 57 13.05 -11.74 7.62
CA TRP A 57 12.54 -10.36 7.62
C TRP A 57 11.77 -9.97 8.89
N GLY A 58 12.11 -10.59 10.03
CA GLY A 58 11.46 -10.35 11.34
C GLY A 58 10.13 -11.10 11.52
N ASN A 59 9.63 -11.73 10.46
CA ASN A 59 8.30 -12.35 10.40
C ASN A 59 8.33 -13.84 10.09
N ASN A 60 9.49 -14.51 10.16
CA ASN A 60 9.67 -15.90 9.76
C ASN A 60 9.26 -16.17 8.30
N GLU A 61 9.48 -15.18 7.42
CA GLU A 61 9.23 -15.29 5.99
C GLU A 61 10.19 -16.32 5.34
N LEU A 62 9.70 -17.02 4.30
CA LEU A 62 10.38 -18.19 3.73
C LEU A 62 11.19 -17.88 2.47
N GLN A 63 10.94 -16.74 1.82
CA GLN A 63 11.59 -16.39 0.56
C GLN A 63 13.02 -15.88 0.72
N LEU A 64 13.81 -16.11 -0.32
CA LEU A 64 14.97 -15.30 -0.65
C LEU A 64 14.52 -14.22 -1.64
N TYR A 65 14.61 -12.94 -1.27
CA TYR A 65 14.41 -11.87 -2.24
C TYR A 65 15.58 -11.83 -3.24
N ALA A 66 15.26 -11.77 -4.53
CA ALA A 66 16.22 -11.83 -5.62
C ALA A 66 15.82 -10.87 -6.74
N LYS A 67 16.80 -10.25 -7.39
CA LYS A 67 16.55 -9.29 -8.50
C LYS A 67 15.90 -9.97 -9.71
N GLU A 68 16.16 -11.26 -9.91
CA GLU A 68 15.62 -12.08 -10.99
C GLU A 68 14.08 -12.27 -10.90
N ASN A 69 13.51 -12.01 -9.73
CA ASN A 69 12.08 -12.06 -9.45
C ASN A 69 11.38 -10.71 -9.64
N ILE A 70 12.11 -9.68 -10.08
CA ILE A 70 11.58 -8.38 -10.47
C ILE A 70 11.80 -8.19 -11.97
N SER A 71 10.76 -7.81 -12.68
CA SER A 71 10.88 -7.46 -14.10
C SER A 71 9.92 -6.33 -14.47
N VAL A 72 10.26 -5.58 -15.50
CA VAL A 72 9.36 -4.60 -16.12
C VAL A 72 9.04 -5.08 -17.52
N LYS A 73 7.77 -5.26 -17.84
CA LYS A 73 7.34 -5.79 -19.14
C LYS A 73 5.94 -5.30 -19.48
N ASN A 74 5.76 -4.85 -20.73
CA ASN A 74 4.46 -4.41 -21.25
C ASN A 74 3.80 -3.32 -20.38
N GLY A 75 4.55 -2.30 -19.95
CA GLY A 75 4.03 -1.21 -19.12
C GLY A 75 3.67 -1.62 -17.69
N ASN A 76 4.23 -2.73 -17.18
CA ASN A 76 3.95 -3.22 -15.84
C ASN A 76 5.25 -3.61 -15.12
N LEU A 77 5.34 -3.29 -13.84
CA LEU A 77 6.26 -3.93 -12.90
C LEU A 77 5.65 -5.26 -12.44
N ILE A 78 6.45 -6.32 -12.50
CA ILE A 78 6.06 -7.67 -12.11
C ILE A 78 6.99 -8.14 -10.99
N ILE A 79 6.42 -8.41 -9.81
CA ILE A 79 7.09 -9.07 -8.69
C ILE A 79 6.60 -10.52 -8.66
N LYS A 80 7.49 -11.45 -9.00
CA LYS A 80 7.16 -12.87 -9.15
C LYS A 80 7.57 -13.66 -7.92
N ALA A 81 6.62 -14.38 -7.33
CA ALA A 81 6.90 -15.44 -6.37
C ALA A 81 7.12 -16.76 -7.12
N SER A 82 8.22 -17.46 -6.81
CA SER A 82 8.56 -18.74 -7.40
C SER A 82 9.11 -19.72 -6.37
N LYS A 83 9.08 -21.01 -6.72
CA LYS A 83 9.57 -22.11 -5.89
C LYS A 83 10.49 -23.01 -6.71
N THR A 84 11.60 -23.43 -6.11
CA THR A 84 12.43 -24.56 -6.57
C THR A 84 12.25 -25.74 -5.61
N ASP A 85 12.94 -26.85 -5.84
CA ASP A 85 12.89 -27.99 -4.92
C ASP A 85 13.37 -27.63 -3.51
N SER A 86 14.29 -26.67 -3.38
CA SER A 86 14.97 -26.32 -2.13
C SER A 86 14.56 -24.98 -1.52
N SER A 87 13.95 -24.06 -2.26
CA SER A 87 13.76 -22.68 -1.79
C SER A 87 12.59 -21.96 -2.45
N TYR A 88 12.09 -20.93 -1.76
CA TYR A 88 11.19 -19.93 -2.34
C TYR A 88 11.97 -18.68 -2.71
N TYR A 89 11.57 -18.03 -3.80
CA TYR A 89 12.14 -16.78 -4.28
C TYR A 89 11.04 -15.76 -4.55
N SER A 90 11.35 -14.49 -4.32
CA SER A 90 10.45 -13.39 -4.65
C SER A 90 11.22 -12.09 -4.86
N GLY A 91 10.53 -10.97 -5.02
CA GLY A 91 11.14 -9.65 -5.13
C GLY A 91 10.69 -8.70 -4.02
N LYS A 92 11.61 -7.82 -3.60
CA LYS A 92 11.37 -6.68 -2.73
C LYS A 92 12.22 -5.51 -3.24
N ILE A 93 11.57 -4.37 -3.45
CA ILE A 93 12.22 -3.14 -3.88
C ILE A 93 11.78 -1.96 -3.03
N HIS A 94 12.63 -0.96 -2.91
CA HIS A 94 12.36 0.25 -2.14
C HIS A 94 12.95 1.50 -2.79
N THR A 95 12.47 2.67 -2.37
CA THR A 95 12.96 3.97 -2.86
C THR A 95 13.82 4.74 -1.86
N LYS A 96 14.19 4.14 -0.72
CA LYS A 96 15.08 4.73 0.30
C LYS A 96 16.33 5.38 -0.33
N ASP A 97 16.68 6.57 0.13
CA ASP A 97 17.82 7.39 -0.32
C ASP A 97 17.76 7.83 -1.80
N LYS A 98 16.64 7.59 -2.50
CA LYS A 98 16.44 7.89 -3.93
C LYS A 98 15.20 8.74 -4.17
N PHE A 99 14.06 8.28 -3.68
CA PHE A 99 12.80 9.02 -3.71
C PHE A 99 12.09 8.90 -2.36
N GLU A 100 11.95 10.04 -1.70
CA GLU A 100 11.32 10.21 -0.40
C GLU A 100 10.48 11.48 -0.45
N PHE A 101 9.31 11.44 0.17
CA PHE A 101 8.38 12.56 0.13
C PHE A 101 7.64 12.69 1.47
N LYS A 102 7.09 13.87 1.74
CA LYS A 102 6.34 14.13 2.97
C LYS A 102 5.02 14.79 2.63
N TYR A 103 3.93 14.15 3.05
CA TYR A 103 2.56 14.54 2.75
C TYR A 103 2.24 14.46 1.25
N GLY A 104 0.95 14.28 0.94
CA GLY A 104 0.52 14.08 -0.42
C GLY A 104 -0.36 12.85 -0.60
N THR A 105 -0.44 12.38 -1.83
CA THR A 105 -1.09 11.12 -2.17
C THR A 105 -0.12 10.15 -2.79
N VAL A 106 -0.34 8.87 -2.50
CA VAL A 106 0.26 7.75 -3.25
C VAL A 106 -0.89 6.98 -3.85
N GLU A 107 -0.83 6.74 -5.15
CA GLU A 107 -1.79 5.93 -5.88
C GLU A 107 -1.03 4.82 -6.61
N VAL A 108 -1.41 3.58 -6.34
CA VAL A 108 -0.83 2.40 -6.97
C VAL A 108 -1.93 1.58 -7.59
N ARG A 109 -1.89 1.40 -8.92
CA ARG A 109 -2.79 0.48 -9.61
C ARG A 109 -2.12 -0.87 -9.74
N ALA A 110 -2.67 -1.88 -9.10
CA ALA A 110 -2.05 -3.20 -9.06
C ALA A 110 -3.07 -4.35 -9.04
N LYS A 111 -2.64 -5.51 -9.53
CA LYS A 111 -3.35 -6.78 -9.48
C LYS A 111 -2.63 -7.74 -8.54
N LEU A 112 -3.37 -8.26 -7.57
CA LEU A 112 -2.82 -9.12 -6.51
C LEU A 112 -2.66 -10.58 -6.98
N PRO A 113 -1.63 -11.29 -6.49
CA PRO A 113 -1.52 -12.73 -6.66
C PRO A 113 -2.59 -13.48 -5.85
N LYS A 114 -2.78 -14.77 -6.17
CA LYS A 114 -3.70 -15.66 -5.45
C LYS A 114 -2.94 -16.85 -4.86
N GLY A 115 -3.35 -17.27 -3.66
CA GLY A 115 -2.93 -18.55 -3.09
C GLY A 115 -2.48 -18.47 -1.64
N HIS A 116 -2.76 -19.54 -0.90
CA HIS A 116 -2.47 -19.62 0.53
C HIS A 116 -0.96 -19.48 0.78
N GLY A 117 -0.60 -18.57 1.69
CA GLY A 117 0.80 -18.30 2.07
C GLY A 117 1.45 -17.15 1.29
N LEU A 118 0.77 -16.50 0.34
CA LEU A 118 1.30 -15.30 -0.30
C LEU A 118 0.92 -14.03 0.46
N TRP A 119 1.84 -13.07 0.49
CA TRP A 119 1.65 -11.79 1.16
C TRP A 119 2.25 -10.62 0.33
N PRO A 120 1.52 -10.12 -0.69
CA PRO A 120 1.86 -8.87 -1.36
C PRO A 120 1.66 -7.67 -0.44
N ALA A 121 2.54 -6.68 -0.53
CA ALA A 121 2.43 -5.43 0.21
C ALA A 121 2.85 -4.20 -0.62
N ILE A 122 2.13 -3.10 -0.42
CA ILE A 122 2.45 -1.73 -0.83
C ILE A 122 2.50 -0.91 0.44
N TRP A 123 3.68 -0.42 0.80
CA TRP A 123 3.89 0.16 2.12
C TRP A 123 5.02 1.17 2.10
N MET A 124 5.20 1.86 3.22
CA MET A 124 6.18 2.92 3.39
C MET A 124 6.82 2.87 4.76
N LEU A 125 8.10 3.22 4.84
CA LEU A 125 8.83 3.38 6.09
C LEU A 125 9.41 4.80 6.21
N GLY A 126 9.54 5.27 7.45
CA GLY A 126 10.22 6.54 7.74
C GLY A 126 11.68 6.48 7.28
N ASN A 127 12.14 7.55 6.64
CA ASN A 127 13.50 7.59 6.08
C ASN A 127 14.61 7.57 7.15
N ASP A 128 14.26 7.86 8.39
CA ASP A 128 15.13 7.88 9.57
C ASP A 128 15.26 6.50 10.25
N ILE A 129 14.93 5.40 9.57
CA ILE A 129 14.97 4.05 10.16
C ILE A 129 16.35 3.67 10.71
N ASP A 130 17.44 4.20 10.13
CA ASP A 130 18.81 3.88 10.56
C ASP A 130 19.22 4.61 11.85
N GLU A 131 18.56 5.74 12.18
CA GLU A 131 18.77 6.50 13.41
C GLU A 131 17.66 6.31 14.45
N ASN A 132 16.47 5.91 14.00
CA ASN A 132 15.26 5.83 14.78
C ASN A 132 14.51 4.53 14.45
N ASP A 133 15.07 3.41 14.93
CA ASP A 133 14.64 2.05 14.61
C ASP A 133 13.13 1.83 14.65
N TRP A 134 12.66 0.90 13.82
CA TRP A 134 11.28 0.43 13.84
C TRP A 134 10.87 -0.02 15.26
N PRO A 135 9.68 0.37 15.75
CA PRO A 135 8.59 1.06 15.06
C PRO A 135 8.62 2.59 15.18
N ASN A 136 9.69 3.18 15.72
CA ASN A 136 9.75 4.62 16.00
C ASN A 136 9.90 5.47 14.72
N CYS A 137 10.55 4.92 13.67
CA CYS A 137 10.56 5.52 12.34
C CYS A 137 9.13 5.68 11.77
N GLY A 138 8.22 4.79 12.17
CA GLY A 138 6.86 4.71 11.68
C GLY A 138 6.78 3.93 10.36
N GLU A 139 5.63 3.28 10.18
CA GLU A 139 5.28 2.47 9.02
C GLU A 139 3.86 2.80 8.59
N ILE A 140 3.63 2.84 7.28
CA ILE A 140 2.32 3.07 6.66
C ILE A 140 2.09 1.97 5.63
N ASP A 141 1.17 1.05 5.93
CA ASP A 141 0.80 -0.04 5.03
C ASP A 141 -0.42 0.38 4.22
N ILE A 142 -0.18 0.78 2.97
CA ILE A 142 -1.23 1.28 2.07
C ILE A 142 -2.15 0.11 1.67
N MET A 143 -1.55 -1.04 1.40
CA MET A 143 -2.25 -2.28 1.11
C MET A 143 -1.39 -3.45 1.54
N GLU A 144 -1.96 -4.31 2.38
CA GLU A 144 -1.52 -5.68 2.53
C GLU A 144 -2.65 -6.63 2.18
N HIS A 145 -2.30 -7.77 1.60
CA HIS A 145 -3.21 -8.88 1.39
C HIS A 145 -2.50 -10.16 1.81
N VAL A 146 -3.22 -11.08 2.46
CA VAL A 146 -2.71 -12.43 2.75
C VAL A 146 -3.57 -13.45 2.04
N GLY A 147 -2.96 -14.27 1.19
CA GLY A 147 -3.69 -15.20 0.33
C GLY A 147 -4.37 -16.35 1.06
N LYS A 148 -4.06 -16.55 2.36
CA LYS A 148 -4.84 -17.43 3.26
C LYS A 148 -6.22 -16.87 3.61
N GLU A 149 -6.44 -15.56 3.43
CA GLU A 149 -7.70 -14.85 3.66
C GLU A 149 -8.12 -14.12 2.37
N PRO A 150 -8.61 -14.87 1.35
CA PRO A 150 -9.02 -14.27 0.09
C PRO A 150 -10.07 -13.17 0.30
N HIS A 151 -10.14 -12.23 -0.64
CA HIS A 151 -11.03 -11.06 -0.61
C HIS A 151 -10.75 -10.05 0.50
N ASN A 152 -9.79 -10.27 1.38
CA ASN A 152 -9.51 -9.34 2.46
C ASN A 152 -8.23 -8.54 2.19
N ILE A 153 -8.29 -7.25 2.48
CA ILE A 153 -7.13 -6.36 2.51
C ILE A 153 -7.01 -5.71 3.88
N PHE A 154 -5.80 -5.25 4.17
CA PHE A 154 -5.46 -4.54 5.39
C PHE A 154 -4.82 -3.22 5.01
N ALA A 155 -5.20 -2.17 5.72
CA ALA A 155 -4.48 -0.91 5.77
C ALA A 155 -4.12 -0.66 7.23
N SER A 156 -2.83 -0.46 7.49
CA SER A 156 -2.26 -0.49 8.85
C SER A 156 -1.29 0.65 9.04
N LEU A 157 -1.11 1.04 10.31
CA LEU A 157 -0.02 1.93 10.70
C LEU A 157 0.69 1.36 11.93
N HIS A 158 2.01 1.39 11.90
CA HIS A 158 2.84 1.00 13.02
C HIS A 158 3.62 2.22 13.53
N ASN A 159 3.62 2.38 14.84
CA ASN A 159 4.35 3.41 15.55
C ASN A 159 4.62 2.98 17.00
N ALA A 160 5.41 3.74 17.75
CA ALA A 160 5.78 3.39 19.12
C ALA A 160 4.59 3.21 20.09
N SER A 161 3.41 3.74 19.76
CA SER A 161 2.20 3.53 20.57
C SER A 161 1.43 2.25 20.23
N SER A 162 1.56 1.72 19.01
CA SER A 162 0.98 0.45 18.58
C SER A 162 1.67 -0.09 17.32
N PHE A 163 2.17 -1.32 17.40
CA PHE A 163 2.95 -1.99 16.35
C PHE A 163 2.82 -3.53 16.49
N GLY A 164 3.26 -4.27 15.47
CA GLY A 164 3.03 -5.72 15.37
C GLY A 164 1.54 -6.01 15.17
N ASN A 165 0.86 -6.51 16.20
CA ASN A 165 -0.61 -6.60 16.21
C ASN A 165 -1.25 -5.23 16.49
N THR A 166 -0.95 -4.25 15.63
CA THR A 166 -1.34 -2.85 15.81
C THR A 166 -2.85 -2.70 15.86
N ILE A 167 -3.33 -1.86 16.78
CA ILE A 167 -4.76 -1.48 16.82
C ILE A 167 -5.10 -0.46 15.72
N ASN A 168 -4.08 0.15 15.11
CA ASN A 168 -4.23 1.16 14.07
C ASN A 168 -4.38 0.50 12.69
N SER A 169 -5.20 -0.54 12.60
CA SER A 169 -5.40 -1.32 11.38
C SER A 169 -6.88 -1.48 11.05
N LYS A 170 -7.17 -1.62 9.76
CA LYS A 170 -8.49 -1.96 9.27
C LYS A 170 -8.40 -3.08 8.24
N LYS A 171 -9.02 -4.21 8.58
CA LYS A 171 -9.37 -5.27 7.63
C LYS A 171 -10.68 -4.92 6.92
N VAL A 172 -10.71 -5.04 5.59
CA VAL A 172 -11.92 -4.89 4.77
C VAL A 172 -12.04 -6.06 3.80
N GLU A 173 -13.25 -6.62 3.71
CA GLU A 173 -13.60 -7.57 2.67
C GLU A 173 -14.03 -6.83 1.40
N ILE A 174 -13.31 -7.05 0.31
CA ILE A 174 -13.63 -6.61 -1.04
C ILE A 174 -13.66 -7.85 -1.93
N LYS A 175 -14.86 -8.24 -2.34
CA LYS A 175 -15.03 -9.39 -3.23
C LYS A 175 -14.21 -9.18 -4.50
N ASN A 176 -13.55 -10.24 -4.95
CA ASN A 176 -12.79 -10.25 -6.19
C ASN A 176 -11.55 -9.33 -6.23
N ILE A 177 -11.03 -8.86 -5.08
CA ILE A 177 -9.85 -7.96 -5.02
C ILE A 177 -8.58 -8.51 -5.71
N GLN A 178 -8.54 -9.81 -5.99
CA GLN A 178 -7.43 -10.48 -6.67
C GLN A 178 -7.70 -10.75 -8.16
N ASP A 179 -8.92 -10.48 -8.64
CA ASP A 179 -9.36 -10.88 -9.98
C ASP A 179 -8.90 -9.89 -11.06
N ASP A 180 -8.85 -8.61 -10.71
CA ASP A 180 -8.49 -7.52 -11.61
C ASP A 180 -7.53 -6.52 -10.94
N PHE A 181 -7.11 -5.52 -11.71
CA PHE A 181 -6.40 -4.36 -11.19
C PHE A 181 -7.34 -3.48 -10.38
N HIS A 182 -6.86 -3.08 -9.21
CA HIS A 182 -7.52 -2.12 -8.34
C HIS A 182 -6.57 -0.95 -8.03
N VAL A 183 -7.14 0.19 -7.69
CA VAL A 183 -6.38 1.37 -7.29
C VAL A 183 -6.31 1.43 -5.77
N TYR A 184 -5.12 1.25 -5.22
CA TYR A 184 -4.81 1.41 -3.81
C TYR A 184 -4.25 2.80 -3.58
N LYS A 185 -4.93 3.61 -2.77
CA LYS A 185 -4.56 5.02 -2.57
C LYS A 185 -4.42 5.35 -1.10
N MET A 186 -3.40 6.14 -0.79
CA MET A 186 -3.23 6.82 0.48
C MET A 186 -3.30 8.33 0.25
N GLU A 187 -3.98 9.05 1.14
CA GLU A 187 -3.82 10.49 1.31
C GLU A 187 -3.26 10.75 2.71
N TRP A 188 -2.15 11.48 2.76
CA TRP A 188 -1.40 11.78 3.97
C TRP A 188 -1.21 13.28 4.11
N THR A 189 -1.66 13.82 5.24
CA THR A 189 -1.51 15.22 5.62
C THR A 189 -0.87 15.32 7.00
N GLU A 190 -0.61 16.53 7.47
CA GLU A 190 -0.21 16.76 8.86
C GLU A 190 -1.26 16.29 9.88
N ASN A 191 -2.52 16.19 9.48
CA ASN A 191 -3.66 15.99 10.37
C ASN A 191 -4.19 14.55 10.36
N HIS A 192 -4.12 13.86 9.23
CA HIS A 192 -4.61 12.49 9.08
C HIS A 192 -3.88 11.74 7.98
N ILE A 193 -3.99 10.41 8.05
CA ILE A 193 -3.68 9.48 6.96
C ILE A 193 -4.96 8.71 6.66
N GLN A 194 -5.36 8.64 5.40
CA GLN A 194 -6.54 7.89 4.98
C GLN A 194 -6.26 7.04 3.75
N PHE A 195 -6.94 5.90 3.68
CA PHE A 195 -6.69 4.86 2.71
C PHE A 195 -7.95 4.56 1.92
N PHE A 196 -7.77 4.22 0.65
CA PHE A 196 -8.84 3.97 -0.28
C PHE A 196 -8.52 2.77 -1.17
N VAL A 197 -9.59 2.08 -1.59
CA VAL A 197 -9.57 1.16 -2.72
C VAL A 197 -10.64 1.57 -3.71
N ASP A 198 -10.24 1.77 -4.96
CA ASP A 198 -11.12 2.24 -6.05
C ASP A 198 -11.96 3.47 -5.65
N ASN A 199 -11.29 4.48 -5.09
CA ASN A 199 -11.89 5.71 -4.55
C ASN A 199 -12.81 5.55 -3.33
N ASN A 200 -13.01 4.33 -2.82
CA ASN A 200 -13.78 4.09 -1.59
C ASN A 200 -12.85 4.15 -0.38
N ARG A 201 -13.09 5.10 0.53
CA ARG A 201 -12.30 5.21 1.76
C ARG A 201 -12.55 4.00 2.66
N ILE A 202 -11.50 3.26 2.98
CA ILE A 202 -11.56 2.08 3.84
C ILE A 202 -11.15 2.39 5.28
N TYR A 203 -10.23 3.33 5.48
CA TYR A 203 -9.69 3.63 6.81
C TYR A 203 -9.19 5.07 6.91
N LYS A 204 -9.22 5.63 8.12
CA LYS A 204 -8.66 6.94 8.46
C LYS A 204 -8.03 6.87 9.84
N TYR A 205 -6.75 7.21 9.91
CA TYR A 205 -5.99 7.40 11.14
C TYR A 205 -5.82 8.90 11.43
N SER A 206 -6.34 9.35 12.57
CA SER A 206 -6.35 10.75 12.98
C SER A 206 -6.50 10.86 14.50
N PRO A 207 -5.47 10.51 15.28
CA PRO A 207 -5.54 10.62 16.74
C PRO A 207 -5.79 12.08 17.13
N GLU A 208 -6.67 12.26 18.13
CA GLU A 208 -7.05 13.58 18.66
C GLU A 208 -5.82 14.30 19.24
N ASN A 209 -5.04 13.59 20.06
CA ASN A 209 -3.82 14.10 20.69
C ASN A 209 -2.59 13.47 20.02
N LYS A 210 -1.99 14.20 19.06
CA LYS A 210 -0.77 13.77 18.36
C LYS A 210 0.47 14.01 19.22
N ASN A 211 1.31 13.01 19.36
CA ASN A 211 2.64 13.08 19.97
C ASN A 211 3.64 12.23 19.16
N GLU A 212 4.91 12.23 19.56
CA GLU A 212 5.97 11.51 18.84
C GLU A 212 5.73 9.99 18.77
N LYS A 213 5.04 9.41 19.76
CA LYS A 213 4.80 7.96 19.82
C LYS A 213 3.67 7.50 18.90
N ASN A 214 2.62 8.30 18.74
CA ASN A 214 1.44 7.94 17.94
C ASN A 214 1.38 8.67 16.58
N TRP A 215 2.26 9.63 16.34
CA TRP A 215 2.30 10.38 15.09
C TRP A 215 3.74 10.70 14.64
N PRO A 216 4.57 9.67 14.34
CA PRO A 216 5.90 9.86 13.76
C PRO A 216 5.87 10.34 12.30
N TYR A 217 4.69 10.48 11.69
CA TYR A 217 4.44 10.81 10.28
C TYR A 217 4.61 12.30 9.95
N LYS A 218 5.69 12.93 10.45
CA LYS A 218 6.01 14.37 10.25
C LYS A 218 7.34 14.61 9.51
N LYS A 219 7.85 13.59 8.83
CA LYS A 219 9.13 13.52 8.12
C LYS A 219 8.94 12.76 6.81
N PRO A 220 9.93 12.73 5.90
CA PRO A 220 9.83 11.96 4.66
C PRO A 220 9.73 10.44 4.89
N PHE A 221 9.02 9.77 4.00
CA PHE A 221 8.91 8.31 3.94
C PHE A 221 9.28 7.84 2.53
N TYR A 222 9.82 6.63 2.43
CA TYR A 222 10.10 5.96 1.16
C TYR A 222 9.12 4.83 0.90
N LEU A 223 8.91 4.49 -0.38
CA LEU A 223 8.01 3.41 -0.81
C LEU A 223 8.73 2.06 -0.79
N ILE A 224 7.97 1.00 -0.50
CA ILE A 224 8.41 -0.40 -0.54
C ILE A 224 7.32 -1.23 -1.20
N LEU A 225 7.75 -2.11 -2.12
CA LEU A 225 6.90 -3.09 -2.78
C LEU A 225 7.52 -4.47 -2.63
N ASN A 226 6.75 -5.46 -2.19
CA ASN A 226 7.20 -6.84 -2.14
C ASN A 226 6.06 -7.84 -2.26
N LEU A 227 6.47 -9.10 -2.45
CA LEU A 227 5.60 -10.26 -2.36
C LEU A 227 6.25 -11.29 -1.42
N ALA A 228 5.90 -11.27 -0.14
CA ALA A 228 6.38 -12.25 0.82
C ALA A 228 5.72 -13.62 0.61
N ILE A 229 6.38 -14.68 1.08
CA ILE A 229 5.90 -16.06 1.06
C ILE A 229 6.04 -16.64 2.46
N GLY A 230 4.93 -17.13 3.01
CA GLY A 230 4.84 -17.67 4.35
C GLY A 230 4.77 -16.59 5.43
N GLY A 231 5.52 -16.80 6.51
CA GLY A 231 5.60 -15.87 7.63
C GLY A 231 4.45 -15.96 8.63
N ASN A 232 4.62 -15.30 9.77
CA ASN A 232 3.65 -15.32 10.87
C ASN A 232 2.30 -14.70 10.44
N PHE A 233 2.32 -13.69 9.57
CA PHE A 233 1.13 -13.01 9.09
C PHE A 233 0.57 -13.64 7.80
N GLY A 234 1.39 -13.81 6.75
CA GLY A 234 0.99 -14.48 5.51
C GLY A 234 0.50 -15.92 5.71
N GLY A 235 0.98 -16.57 6.79
CA GLY A 235 0.65 -17.92 7.21
C GLY A 235 1.89 -18.82 7.12
N PRO A 236 2.26 -19.57 8.18
CA PRO A 236 3.44 -20.45 8.11
C PRO A 236 3.25 -21.60 7.11
N GLU A 237 1.99 -21.96 6.83
CA GLU A 237 1.62 -22.91 5.78
C GLU A 237 1.60 -22.21 4.42
N VAL A 238 2.10 -22.90 3.39
CA VAL A 238 2.13 -22.42 2.01
C VAL A 238 1.67 -23.55 1.10
N ASP A 239 0.71 -23.27 0.21
CA ASP A 239 0.33 -24.23 -0.84
C ASP A 239 1.34 -24.18 -1.99
N ASN A 240 2.15 -25.23 -2.12
CA ASN A 240 3.19 -25.30 -3.13
C ASN A 240 2.68 -25.40 -4.57
N ASN A 241 1.41 -25.74 -4.78
CA ASN A 241 0.85 -25.90 -6.11
C ASN A 241 0.47 -24.56 -6.77
N ILE A 242 0.52 -23.45 -6.02
CA ILE A 242 0.14 -22.13 -6.54
C ILE A 242 1.25 -21.51 -7.41
N PHE A 243 2.51 -21.94 -7.23
CA PHE A 243 3.65 -21.28 -7.85
C PHE A 243 3.80 -21.60 -9.34
N PRO A 244 4.25 -20.63 -10.16
CA PRO A 244 4.57 -19.25 -9.78
C PRO A 244 3.32 -18.36 -9.64
N GLN A 245 3.46 -17.27 -8.89
CA GLN A 245 2.44 -16.21 -8.76
C GLN A 245 3.06 -14.84 -8.98
N GLU A 246 2.26 -13.88 -9.43
CA GLU A 246 2.73 -12.55 -9.81
C GLU A 246 1.90 -11.48 -9.11
N PHE A 247 2.61 -10.52 -8.49
CA PHE A 247 2.06 -9.25 -8.08
C PHE A 247 2.42 -8.22 -9.15
N ILE A 248 1.40 -7.67 -9.81
CA ILE A 248 1.55 -6.87 -11.03
C ILE A 248 1.14 -5.43 -10.72
N ILE A 249 2.03 -4.48 -10.97
CA ILE A 249 1.81 -3.06 -10.75
C ILE A 249 1.84 -2.36 -12.11
N ASP A 250 0.72 -1.72 -12.45
CA ASP A 250 0.54 -0.96 -13.70
C ASP A 250 1.16 0.43 -13.59
N TYR A 251 0.85 1.15 -12.51
CA TYR A 251 1.51 2.43 -12.23
C TYR A 251 1.62 2.75 -10.75
N ILE A 252 2.52 3.69 -10.47
CA ILE A 252 2.62 4.41 -9.20
C ILE A 252 2.62 5.90 -9.50
N LYS A 253 1.76 6.65 -8.82
CA LYS A 253 1.70 8.10 -8.90
C LYS A 253 1.78 8.69 -7.50
N VAL A 254 2.67 9.67 -7.32
CA VAL A 254 2.79 10.43 -6.06
C VAL A 254 2.60 11.91 -6.36
N GLU A 255 1.73 12.55 -5.59
CA GLU A 255 1.48 13.99 -5.65
C GLU A 255 1.70 14.63 -4.28
N GLU A 256 2.47 15.71 -4.19
CA GLU A 256 2.63 16.49 -2.95
C GLU A 256 1.66 17.68 -2.93
N PHE A 257 1.22 18.07 -1.72
CA PHE A 257 0.39 19.24 -1.46
C PHE A 257 1.18 20.34 -0.74
#